data_AF-A0A955XF17-F1
#
_entry.id   AF-A0A955XF17-F1
#
_cell.length_a   1.000
_cell.length_b   1.000
_cell.length_c   1.000
_cell.angle_alpha   90.00
_cell.angle_beta   90.00
_cell.angle_gamma   90.00
#
_symmetry.space_group_name_H-M   'P 1'
#
loop_
_entity.id
_entity.type
_entity.pdbx_description
1 polymer ?
#
loop_
_entity_poly.entity_id
_entity_poly.type
_entity_poly.pdbx_seq_one_letter_code
_entity_poly.pdbx_strand_id
1 'polypeptide(L)'
;ELNGGKDVRMNAIDRNAWNHCFAGTAGDMTMAALVHAGADPVRVMDIVGALPVDGYALTFEPVRRCGIAATQAHVAVHDGEPLGQHDHGHGHDHGHDHGHDHGHDHRHDHDHGHHDHGHQRGPHRPYRDIRALLDAADLPPRVRDRAQRTFRVLAEVEGAMHRADPDDVEFHEVGSLDAIVDVVGACAALEVLGIDRIV
;
A
#
# COMPACT_ATOMS: atom_id res chain seq x y z
N GLU A 1 9.89 16.78 57.56
CA GLU A 1 8.86 16.17 56.70
C GLU A 1 8.88 16.81 55.32
N LEU A 2 8.86 15.94 54.30
CA LEU A 2 8.46 16.15 52.90
C LEU A 2 9.37 16.98 51.97
N ASN A 3 10.26 16.21 51.34
CA ASN A 3 10.90 16.43 50.05
C ASN A 3 9.91 16.95 48.97
N GLY A 4 10.05 18.21 48.58
CA GLY A 4 9.49 18.74 47.34
C GLY A 4 10.40 18.39 46.16
N GLY A 5 10.39 17.11 45.76
CA GLY A 5 11.01 16.68 44.51
C GLY A 5 10.30 17.34 43.35
N LYS A 6 10.84 18.47 42.86
CA LYS A 6 10.54 18.95 41.52
C LYS A 6 11.07 17.89 40.57
N ASP A 7 10.16 17.03 40.14
CA ASP A 7 10.31 16.13 39.02
C ASP A 7 10.54 17.01 37.78
N VAL A 8 11.79 17.40 37.55
CA VAL A 8 12.23 18.07 36.32
C VAL A 8 12.19 16.99 35.26
N ARG A 9 10.99 16.69 34.77
CA ARG A 9 10.83 16.06 33.46
C ARG A 9 11.46 17.04 32.48
N MET A 10 12.68 16.73 32.05
CA MET A 10 13.29 17.37 30.88
C MET A 10 12.20 17.40 29.80
N ASN A 11 11.80 18.61 29.40
CA ASN A 11 10.82 18.80 28.32
C ASN A 11 11.27 17.95 27.14
N ALA A 12 10.55 16.86 26.86
CA ALA A 12 10.70 16.16 25.60
C ALA A 12 10.43 17.19 24.51
N ILE A 13 11.42 17.42 23.65
CA ILE A 13 11.23 18.29 22.49
C ILE A 13 10.33 17.52 21.54
N ASP A 14 9.08 17.98 21.38
CA ASP A 14 8.14 17.42 20.42
C ASP A 14 8.81 17.40 19.02
N ARG A 15 8.87 16.23 18.39
CA ARG A 15 9.37 16.13 17.01
C ARG A 15 8.23 16.33 16.03
N ASN A 16 8.37 17.34 15.17
CA ASN A 16 7.38 17.67 14.16
C ASN A 16 7.87 17.23 12.76
N ALA A 17 6.98 16.63 11.97
CA ALA A 17 7.18 16.43 10.54
C ALA A 17 6.27 17.39 9.77
N TRP A 18 6.81 18.13 8.80
CA TRP A 18 6.05 19.04 7.95
C TRP A 18 5.75 18.34 6.63
N ASN A 19 4.48 18.24 6.26
CA ASN A 19 4.09 17.55 5.04
C ASN A 19 3.29 18.46 4.09
N HIS A 20 3.87 18.78 2.93
CA HIS A 20 3.23 19.63 1.94
C HIS A 20 2.62 18.80 0.80
N CYS A 21 1.39 18.31 1.01
CA CYS A 21 0.68 17.47 0.04
C CYS A 21 -0.20 18.27 -0.95
N PHE A 22 0.28 19.37 -1.54
CA PHE A 22 -0.58 20.24 -2.37
C PHE A 22 -1.19 19.50 -3.58
N ALA A 23 -0.52 18.47 -4.09
CA ALA A 23 -0.98 17.61 -5.17
C ALA A 23 -1.17 16.14 -4.73
N GLY A 24 -1.27 15.90 -3.42
CA GLY A 24 -1.27 14.56 -2.84
C GLY A 24 0.13 13.96 -2.70
N THR A 25 0.19 12.79 -2.05
CA THR A 25 1.39 11.95 -1.93
C THR A 25 0.94 10.50 -1.87
N ALA A 26 1.62 9.61 -2.61
CA ALA A 26 1.38 8.17 -2.49
C ALA A 26 1.93 7.66 -1.14
N GLY A 27 1.36 6.56 -0.65
CA GLY A 27 1.73 6.00 0.65
C GLY A 27 3.19 5.52 0.66
N ASP A 28 3.57 4.76 -0.35
CA ASP A 28 4.94 4.30 -0.59
C ASP A 28 5.95 5.45 -0.65
N MET A 29 5.63 6.55 -1.34
CA MET A 29 6.46 7.75 -1.43
C MET A 29 6.60 8.43 -0.07
N THR A 30 5.52 8.48 0.71
CA THR A 30 5.52 9.05 2.07
C THR A 30 6.41 8.22 2.99
N MET A 31 6.23 6.91 2.98
CA MET A 31 7.04 5.97 3.74
C MET A 31 8.52 6.06 3.33
N ALA A 32 8.81 6.08 2.03
CA ALA A 32 10.17 6.18 1.49
C ALA A 32 10.85 7.50 1.88
N ALA A 33 10.11 8.62 1.87
CA ALA A 33 10.62 9.91 2.28
C ALA A 33 10.99 9.94 3.77
N LEU A 34 10.19 9.29 4.63
CA LEU A 34 10.49 9.17 6.06
C LEU A 34 11.71 8.27 6.32
N VAL A 35 11.84 7.16 5.58
CA VAL A 35 13.06 6.34 5.62
C VAL A 35 14.27 7.14 5.13
N HIS A 36 14.13 7.90 4.05
CA HIS A 36 15.18 8.78 3.56
C HIS A 36 15.58 9.85 4.59
N ALA A 37 14.63 10.35 5.38
CA ALA A 37 14.86 11.29 6.46
C ALA A 37 15.54 10.66 7.70
N GLY A 38 15.72 9.35 7.72
CA GLY A 38 16.48 8.63 8.75
C GLY A 38 15.68 7.60 9.55
N ALA A 39 14.44 7.26 9.16
CA ALA A 39 13.76 6.11 9.76
C ALA A 39 14.53 4.82 9.38
N ASP A 40 14.86 3.99 10.36
CA ASP A 40 15.54 2.72 10.12
C ASP A 40 14.62 1.78 9.31
N PRO A 41 14.98 1.41 8.06
CA PRO A 41 14.14 0.59 7.20
C PRO A 41 13.91 -0.80 7.77
N VAL A 42 14.87 -1.37 8.52
CA VAL A 42 14.72 -2.70 9.12
C VAL A 42 13.63 -2.68 10.17
N ARG A 43 13.64 -1.67 11.04
CA ARG A 43 12.59 -1.51 12.06
C ARG A 43 11.22 -1.24 11.46
N VAL A 44 11.17 -0.50 10.35
CA VAL A 44 9.90 -0.29 9.61
C VAL A 44 9.37 -1.63 9.08
N MET A 45 10.23 -2.44 8.43
CA MET A 45 9.85 -3.76 7.93
C MET A 45 9.41 -4.71 9.06
N ASP A 46 10.10 -4.70 10.21
CA ASP A 46 9.72 -5.52 11.38
C ASP A 46 8.32 -5.16 11.90
N ILE A 47 8.01 -3.87 12.02
CA ILE A 47 6.69 -3.40 12.48
C ILE A 47 5.60 -3.78 11.47
N VAL A 48 5.84 -3.57 10.17
CA VAL A 48 4.86 -3.94 9.12
C VAL A 48 4.67 -5.45 9.08
N GLY A 49 5.74 -6.23 9.29
CA GLY A 49 5.72 -7.70 9.37
C GLY A 49 4.91 -8.28 10.54
N ALA A 50 4.50 -7.46 11.51
CA ALA A 50 3.60 -7.88 12.58
C ALA A 50 2.12 -7.92 12.16
N LEU A 51 1.79 -7.46 10.95
CA LEU A 51 0.45 -7.60 10.39
C LEU A 51 0.15 -9.09 10.13
N PRO A 52 -1.05 -9.59 10.48
CA PRO A 52 -1.43 -10.98 10.26
C PRO A 52 -1.89 -11.22 8.80
N VAL A 53 -1.04 -10.84 7.84
CA VAL A 53 -1.31 -10.99 6.40
C VAL A 53 -0.06 -11.44 5.67
N ASP A 54 -0.23 -12.37 4.74
CA ASP A 54 0.79 -12.82 3.82
C ASP A 54 0.60 -12.17 2.44
N GLY A 55 1.50 -12.48 1.51
CA GLY A 55 1.35 -12.09 0.11
C GLY A 55 1.85 -10.69 -0.20
N TYR A 56 2.77 -10.13 0.59
CA TYR A 56 3.48 -8.92 0.21
C TYR A 56 4.99 -9.03 0.47
N ALA A 57 5.76 -8.22 -0.22
CA ALA A 57 7.16 -7.95 0.08
C ALA A 57 7.35 -6.42 0.13
N LEU A 58 8.04 -5.94 1.16
CA LEU A 58 8.43 -4.54 1.30
C LEU A 58 9.94 -4.44 1.22
N THR A 59 10.45 -3.62 0.32
CA THR A 59 11.89 -3.33 0.23
C THR A 59 12.15 -1.83 0.10
N PHE A 60 13.35 -1.42 0.47
CA PHE A 60 13.82 -0.05 0.35
C PHE A 60 15.15 -0.02 -0.39
N GLU A 61 15.26 0.83 -1.41
CA GLU A 61 16.49 0.98 -2.19
C GLU A 61 16.87 2.45 -2.39
N PRO A 62 18.18 2.81 -2.31
CA PRO A 62 18.63 4.12 -2.73
C PRO A 62 18.50 4.29 -4.25
N VAL A 63 17.89 5.38 -4.68
CA VAL A 63 17.71 5.71 -6.10
C VAL A 63 18.26 7.09 -6.43
N ARG A 64 18.64 7.29 -7.69
CA ARG A 64 18.88 8.62 -8.26
C ARG A 64 17.97 8.83 -9.45
N ARG A 65 17.09 9.83 -9.39
CA ARG A 65 16.24 10.23 -10.51
C ARG A 65 16.51 11.70 -10.83
N CYS A 66 16.83 12.00 -12.09
CA CYS A 66 17.13 13.36 -12.55
C CYS A 66 18.22 14.08 -11.71
N GLY A 67 19.20 13.34 -11.20
CA GLY A 67 20.29 13.88 -10.36
C GLY A 67 19.97 14.03 -8.87
N ILE A 68 18.73 13.78 -8.45
CA ILE A 68 18.30 13.84 -7.04
C ILE A 68 18.45 12.46 -6.42
N ALA A 69 19.18 12.36 -5.31
CA ALA A 69 19.25 11.14 -4.50
C ALA A 69 18.01 11.04 -3.61
N ALA A 70 17.39 9.87 -3.59
CA ALA A 70 16.22 9.57 -2.79
C ALA A 70 16.24 8.09 -2.35
N THR A 71 15.27 7.71 -1.53
CA THR A 71 14.94 6.32 -1.26
C THR A 71 13.66 5.98 -2.02
N GLN A 72 13.60 4.81 -2.64
CA GLN A 72 12.38 4.24 -3.18
C GLN A 72 11.94 3.10 -2.26
N ALA A 73 10.66 3.12 -1.85
CA ALA A 73 10.02 1.96 -1.26
C ALA A 73 9.36 1.16 -2.38
N HIS A 74 9.40 -0.16 -2.30
CA HIS A 74 8.72 -1.04 -3.23
C HIS A 74 7.89 -2.03 -2.43
N VAL A 75 6.57 -1.90 -2.58
CA VAL A 75 5.58 -2.83 -2.07
C VAL A 75 5.17 -3.74 -3.23
N ALA A 76 5.51 -5.01 -3.15
CA ALA A 76 5.13 -6.01 -4.13
C ALA A 76 4.08 -6.92 -3.51
N VAL A 77 2.83 -6.82 -3.98
CA VAL A 77 1.74 -7.71 -3.57
C VAL A 77 1.68 -8.89 -4.52
N HIS A 78 1.65 -10.08 -3.95
CA HIS A 78 1.41 -11.34 -4.64
C HIS A 78 0.00 -11.76 -4.26
N ASP A 79 -0.93 -11.63 -5.20
CA ASP A 79 -2.20 -12.33 -5.07
C ASP A 79 -1.85 -13.81 -5.09
N GLY A 80 -2.15 -14.49 -3.99
CA GLY A 80 -2.04 -15.94 -3.90
C GLY A 80 -3.04 -16.55 -4.86
N GLU A 81 -2.72 -16.59 -6.16
CA GLU A 81 -3.25 -17.61 -7.03
C GLU A 81 -2.92 -18.95 -6.34
N PRO A 82 -3.92 -19.80 -6.06
CA PRO A 82 -3.61 -21.18 -5.72
C PRO A 82 -2.66 -21.70 -6.80
N LEU A 83 -1.67 -22.50 -6.42
CA LEU A 83 -0.97 -23.37 -7.37
C LEU A 83 -1.97 -24.43 -7.87
N GLY A 84 -2.97 -23.98 -8.62
CA GLY A 84 -4.07 -24.71 -9.20
C GLY A 84 -3.81 -24.81 -10.69
N GLN A 85 -3.41 -26.01 -11.08
CA GLN A 85 -3.24 -26.45 -12.46
C GLN A 85 -4.41 -25.97 -13.34
N HIS A 86 -4.13 -25.08 -14.28
CA HIS A 86 -4.87 -25.02 -15.54
C HIS A 86 -3.96 -25.50 -16.65
N ASP A 87 -3.80 -26.83 -16.69
CA ASP A 87 -3.47 -27.53 -17.91
C ASP A 87 -4.67 -27.38 -18.86
N HIS A 88 -4.57 -26.43 -19.77
CA HIS A 88 -5.39 -26.41 -20.98
C HIS A 88 -4.48 -26.67 -22.18
N GLY A 89 -3.89 -27.87 -22.21
CA GLY A 89 -3.53 -28.55 -23.43
C GLY A 89 -4.76 -28.74 -24.33
N HIS A 90 -5.08 -27.74 -25.14
CA HIS A 90 -5.96 -27.90 -26.29
C HIS A 90 -5.12 -28.10 -27.54
N GLY A 91 -4.62 -29.34 -27.68
CA GLY A 91 -4.21 -29.86 -28.98
C GLY A 91 -5.45 -30.10 -29.83
N HIS A 92 -5.64 -29.26 -30.85
CA HIS A 92 -6.52 -29.59 -31.97
C HIS A 92 -5.72 -29.49 -33.26
N ASP A 93 -5.29 -30.67 -33.70
CA ASP A 93 -4.83 -30.92 -35.06
C ASP A 93 -6.07 -30.98 -35.96
N HIS A 94 -6.21 -30.01 -36.85
CA HIS A 94 -7.19 -30.05 -37.94
C HIS A 94 -6.53 -29.57 -39.23
N GLY A 95 -5.94 -30.52 -39.94
CA GLY A 95 -5.62 -30.36 -41.35
C GLY A 95 -6.90 -30.24 -42.18
N HIS A 96 -6.99 -29.16 -42.96
CA HIS A 96 -7.79 -29.14 -44.17
C HIS A 96 -7.04 -28.35 -45.26
N ASP A 97 -6.72 -29.06 -46.33
CA ASP A 97 -6.27 -28.54 -47.61
C ASP A 97 -7.46 -28.04 -48.40
N HIS A 98 -7.46 -26.77 -48.83
CA HIS A 98 -8.20 -26.29 -50.00
C HIS A 98 -7.52 -25.02 -50.54
N GLY A 99 -6.92 -25.13 -51.72
CA GLY A 99 -6.48 -23.98 -52.49
C GLY A 99 -7.64 -23.21 -53.11
N HIS A 100 -7.48 -21.90 -53.25
CA HIS A 100 -7.85 -21.09 -54.42
C HIS A 100 -7.14 -19.73 -54.37
N ASP A 101 -6.77 -19.24 -55.55
CA ASP A 101 -6.04 -18.02 -55.86
C ASP A 101 -6.97 -16.78 -55.88
N HIS A 102 -6.38 -15.60 -55.61
CA HIS A 102 -6.66 -14.25 -56.14
C HIS A 102 -6.81 -13.12 -55.10
N GLY A 103 -6.03 -12.05 -55.31
CA GLY A 103 -6.52 -10.66 -55.22
C GLY A 103 -6.05 -9.84 -54.02
N HIS A 104 -5.24 -8.80 -54.29
CA HIS A 104 -4.71 -7.82 -53.35
C HIS A 104 -5.79 -6.99 -52.62
N ASP A 105 -5.59 -6.70 -51.33
CA ASP A 105 -5.51 -5.32 -50.81
C ASP A 105 -5.05 -5.31 -49.35
N HIS A 106 -3.94 -4.62 -49.08
CA HIS A 106 -3.42 -4.41 -47.72
C HIS A 106 -4.22 -3.33 -47.00
N ARG A 107 -5.14 -3.75 -46.14
CA ARG A 107 -5.59 -2.93 -45.01
C ARG A 107 -4.93 -3.46 -43.75
N HIS A 108 -3.93 -2.73 -43.28
CA HIS A 108 -3.42 -2.91 -41.93
C HIS A 108 -4.41 -2.23 -40.98
N ASP A 109 -5.37 -3.02 -40.50
CA ASP A 109 -6.02 -2.70 -39.24
C ASP A 109 -5.00 -3.03 -38.15
N HIS A 110 -4.36 -1.99 -37.61
CA HIS A 110 -3.60 -2.14 -36.39
C HIS A 110 -4.61 -2.23 -35.27
N ASP A 111 -5.01 -3.47 -34.96
CA ASP A 111 -5.57 -3.80 -33.66
C ASP A 111 -4.49 -3.41 -32.64
N HIS A 112 -4.65 -2.22 -32.08
CA HIS A 112 -3.91 -1.80 -30.92
C HIS A 112 -4.37 -2.75 -29.82
N GLY A 113 -3.61 -3.84 -29.66
CA GLY A 113 -3.62 -4.64 -28.45
C GLY A 113 -3.50 -3.65 -27.30
N HIS A 114 -4.67 -3.33 -26.73
CA HIS A 114 -4.76 -2.66 -25.47
C HIS A 114 -4.04 -3.62 -24.54
N HIS A 115 -2.78 -3.30 -24.24
CA HIS A 115 -2.19 -3.70 -23.00
C HIS A 115 -3.11 -3.08 -21.95
N ASP A 116 -4.11 -3.87 -21.57
CA ASP A 116 -4.79 -3.72 -20.31
C ASP A 116 -3.65 -3.75 -19.30
N HIS A 117 -3.20 -2.57 -18.89
CA HIS A 117 -2.53 -2.41 -17.63
C HIS A 117 -3.60 -2.75 -16.59
N GLY A 118 -3.85 -4.04 -16.45
CA GLY A 118 -4.66 -4.60 -15.39
C GLY A 118 -3.95 -4.21 -14.12
N HIS A 119 -4.32 -3.06 -13.58
CA HIS A 119 -4.18 -2.75 -12.19
C HIS A 119 -4.83 -3.94 -11.50
N GLN A 120 -4.00 -4.85 -11.00
CA GLN A 120 -4.45 -6.04 -10.29
C GLN A 120 -5.28 -5.54 -9.12
N ARG A 121 -6.61 -5.55 -9.30
CA ARG A 121 -7.58 -5.14 -8.30
C ARG A 121 -7.57 -6.25 -7.27
N GLY A 122 -6.69 -6.12 -6.29
CA GLY A 122 -6.66 -7.01 -5.14
C GLY A 122 -8.05 -7.08 -4.48
N PRO A 123 -8.32 -8.13 -3.71
CA PRO A 123 -9.65 -8.39 -3.15
C PRO A 123 -10.20 -7.19 -2.37
N HIS A 124 -11.43 -6.79 -2.66
CA HIS A 124 -12.17 -5.79 -1.90
C HIS A 124 -12.30 -6.23 -0.45
N ARG A 125 -11.91 -5.38 0.51
CA ARG A 125 -12.02 -5.65 1.94
C ARG A 125 -12.97 -4.62 2.58
N PRO A 126 -13.98 -5.06 3.34
CA PRO A 126 -14.79 -4.12 4.10
C PRO A 126 -13.96 -3.49 5.22
N TYR A 127 -14.27 -2.24 5.58
CA TYR A 127 -13.52 -1.49 6.59
C TYR A 127 -13.43 -2.24 7.93
N ARG A 128 -14.50 -2.93 8.34
CA ARG A 128 -14.52 -3.76 9.55
C ARG A 128 -13.41 -4.82 9.58
N ASP A 129 -13.05 -5.40 8.44
CA ASP A 129 -12.03 -6.44 8.36
C ASP A 129 -10.64 -5.82 8.48
N ILE A 130 -10.43 -4.65 7.87
CA ILE A 130 -9.18 -3.88 8.03
C ILE A 130 -9.02 -3.45 9.50
N ARG A 131 -10.09 -2.98 10.14
CA ARG A 131 -10.08 -2.62 11.57
C ARG A 131 -9.70 -3.82 12.44
N ALA A 132 -10.35 -4.96 12.23
CA ALA A 132 -10.07 -6.19 12.97
C ALA A 132 -8.63 -6.70 12.74
N LEU A 133 -8.14 -6.63 11.51
CA LEU A 133 -6.75 -6.96 11.15
C LEU A 133 -5.76 -6.08 11.92
N LEU A 134 -6.00 -4.76 11.93
CA LEU A 134 -5.16 -3.81 12.65
C LEU A 134 -5.26 -4.00 14.17
N ASP A 135 -6.39 -4.44 14.72
CA ASP A 135 -6.55 -4.76 16.14
C ASP A 135 -5.82 -6.06 16.53
N ALA A 136 -5.76 -7.04 15.64
CA ALA A 136 -5.10 -8.32 15.90
C ALA A 136 -3.57 -8.27 15.77
N ALA A 137 -3.03 -7.33 14.99
CA ALA A 137 -1.59 -7.19 14.76
C ALA A 137 -0.83 -6.76 16.04
N ASP A 138 0.43 -7.18 16.22
CA ASP A 138 1.27 -6.72 17.34
C ASP A 138 2.01 -5.41 17.02
N LEU A 139 1.23 -4.37 16.71
CA LEU A 139 1.75 -3.05 16.35
C LEU A 139 2.00 -2.19 17.59
N PRO A 140 3.05 -1.33 17.58
CA PRO A 140 3.20 -0.28 18.56
C PRO A 140 1.91 0.57 18.66
N PRO A 141 1.48 0.99 19.87
CA PRO A 141 0.19 1.68 20.04
C PRO A 141 0.01 2.90 19.13
N ARG A 142 1.05 3.72 18.98
CA ARG A 142 1.02 4.91 18.12
C ARG A 142 0.87 4.57 16.64
N VAL A 143 1.41 3.44 16.19
CA VAL A 143 1.27 2.97 14.80
C VAL A 143 -0.16 2.51 14.56
N ARG A 144 -0.71 1.68 15.46
CA ARG A 144 -2.09 1.20 15.40
C ARG A 144 -3.09 2.35 15.41
N ASP A 145 -2.97 3.27 16.36
CA ASP A 145 -3.89 4.41 16.52
C ASP A 145 -3.90 5.31 15.28
N ARG A 146 -2.73 5.57 14.70
CA ARG A 146 -2.60 6.37 13.47
C ARG A 146 -3.21 5.64 12.27
N ALA A 147 -2.88 4.37 12.07
CA ALA A 147 -3.42 3.58 10.96
C ALA A 147 -4.95 3.47 11.04
N GLN A 148 -5.50 3.14 12.21
CA GLN A 148 -6.94 3.07 12.43
C GLN A 148 -7.62 4.41 12.16
N ARG A 149 -7.03 5.52 12.61
CA ARG A 149 -7.57 6.86 12.35
C ARG A 149 -7.58 7.16 10.85
N THR A 150 -6.52 6.82 10.12
CA THR A 150 -6.45 7.00 8.67
C THR A 150 -7.57 6.25 7.97
N PHE A 151 -7.70 4.94 8.21
CA PHE A 151 -8.75 4.14 7.58
C PHE A 151 -10.16 4.56 7.99
N ARG A 152 -10.36 4.98 9.24
CA ARG A 152 -11.66 5.50 9.69
C ARG A 152 -12.08 6.73 8.89
N VAL A 153 -11.18 7.70 8.71
CA VAL A 153 -11.48 8.91 7.95
C VAL A 153 -11.81 8.57 6.49
N LEU A 154 -11.09 7.61 5.89
CA LEU A 154 -11.40 7.13 4.55
C LEU A 154 -12.77 6.46 4.48
N ALA A 155 -13.10 5.60 5.46
CA ALA A 155 -14.39 4.92 5.54
C ALA A 155 -15.55 5.91 5.72
N GLU A 156 -15.38 6.96 6.54
CA GLU A 156 -16.38 8.01 6.72
C GLU A 156 -16.65 8.77 5.41
N VAL A 157 -15.61 9.08 4.64
CA VAL A 157 -15.74 9.77 3.35
C VAL A 157 -16.42 8.87 2.31
N GLU A 158 -15.96 7.62 2.20
CA GLU A 158 -16.51 6.67 1.24
C GLU A 158 -17.96 6.28 1.58
N GLY A 159 -18.26 6.08 2.87
CA GLY A 159 -19.62 5.87 3.38
C GLY A 159 -20.54 7.04 3.06
N ALA A 160 -20.07 8.29 3.17
CA ALA A 160 -20.84 9.46 2.78
C ALA A 160 -21.13 9.49 1.26
N MET A 161 -20.15 9.11 0.42
CA MET A 161 -20.32 9.05 -1.04
C MET A 161 -21.30 7.94 -1.47
N HIS A 162 -21.28 6.80 -0.78
CA HIS A 162 -22.10 5.64 -1.09
C HIS A 162 -23.38 5.51 -0.25
N ARG A 163 -23.62 6.44 0.68
CA ARG A 163 -24.71 6.41 1.68
C ARG A 163 -24.77 5.09 2.47
N ALA A 164 -23.60 4.61 2.88
CA ALA A 164 -23.44 3.43 3.72
C ALA A 164 -22.95 3.83 5.11
N ASP A 165 -23.20 2.98 6.10
CA ASP A 165 -22.54 3.09 7.40
C ASP A 165 -21.03 2.83 7.21
N PRO A 166 -20.12 3.59 7.87
CA PRO A 166 -18.67 3.39 7.72
C PRO A 166 -18.20 1.95 7.98
N ASP A 167 -18.80 1.21 8.91
CA ASP A 167 -18.41 -0.19 9.20
C ASP A 167 -18.86 -1.17 8.09
N ASP A 168 -19.80 -0.76 7.24
CA ASP A 168 -20.33 -1.51 6.10
C ASP A 168 -19.73 -1.07 4.76
N VAL A 169 -18.81 -0.11 4.75
CA VAL A 169 -18.10 0.33 3.54
C VAL A 169 -17.17 -0.76 3.06
N GLU A 170 -17.33 -1.14 1.79
CA GLU A 170 -16.37 -1.95 1.03
C GLU A 170 -15.40 -1.03 0.30
N PHE A 171 -14.13 -1.05 0.69
CA PHE A 171 -13.12 -0.24 0.02
C PHE A 171 -12.78 -0.84 -1.34
N HIS A 172 -13.06 -0.08 -2.41
CA HIS A 172 -12.76 -0.53 -3.76
C HIS A 172 -11.33 -0.22 -4.22
N GLU A 173 -10.74 0.86 -3.69
CA GLU A 173 -9.38 1.29 -4.05
C GLU A 173 -8.43 1.27 -2.85
N VAL A 174 -8.93 1.51 -1.63
CA VAL A 174 -8.11 1.61 -0.41
C VAL A 174 -8.08 0.31 0.41
N GLY A 175 -8.79 -0.73 -0.04
CA GLY A 175 -8.92 -2.00 0.68
C GLY A 175 -7.84 -3.03 0.33
N SER A 176 -6.99 -2.70 -0.65
CA SER A 176 -5.95 -3.58 -1.15
C SER A 176 -4.85 -3.80 -0.10
N LEU A 177 -4.13 -4.91 -0.23
CA LEU A 177 -2.98 -5.19 0.65
C LEU A 177 -1.89 -4.11 0.53
N ASP A 178 -1.69 -3.59 -0.67
CA ASP A 178 -0.76 -2.48 -0.95
C ASP A 178 -1.09 -1.25 -0.12
N ALA A 179 -2.35 -0.81 -0.13
CA ALA A 179 -2.81 0.34 0.64
C ALA A 179 -2.66 0.14 2.16
N ILE A 180 -2.88 -1.09 2.65
CA ILE A 180 -2.67 -1.43 4.07
C ILE A 180 -1.18 -1.33 4.43
N VAL A 181 -0.30 -1.90 3.61
CA VAL A 181 1.15 -1.85 3.82
C VAL A 181 1.65 -0.40 3.76
N ASP A 182 1.14 0.40 2.84
CA ASP A 182 1.45 1.82 2.71
C ASP A 182 1.10 2.64 3.95
N VAL A 183 -0.14 2.53 4.43
CA VAL A 183 -0.62 3.28 5.59
C VAL A 183 0.14 2.84 6.85
N VAL A 184 0.26 1.53 7.07
CA VAL A 184 0.96 0.99 8.25
C VAL A 184 2.45 1.31 8.19
N GLY A 185 3.07 1.19 7.03
CA GLY A 185 4.48 1.48 6.79
C GLY A 185 4.82 2.97 7.01
N ALA A 186 3.99 3.89 6.53
CA ALA A 186 4.14 5.31 6.83
C ALA A 186 3.99 5.59 8.34
N CYS A 187 3.02 4.98 9.00
CA CYS A 187 2.84 5.11 10.45
C CYS A 187 4.02 4.54 11.24
N ALA A 188 4.58 3.41 10.80
CA ALA A 188 5.77 2.79 11.38
C ALA A 188 7.00 3.68 11.21
N ALA A 189 7.21 4.28 10.02
CA ALA A 189 8.33 5.18 9.78
C ALA A 189 8.25 6.45 10.65
N LEU A 190 7.05 7.02 10.85
CA LEU A 190 6.83 8.12 11.80
C LEU A 190 7.18 7.72 13.24
N GLU A 191 6.81 6.50 13.65
CA GLU A 191 7.11 5.98 14.98
C GLU A 191 8.62 5.75 15.17
N VAL A 192 9.29 5.16 14.19
CA VAL A 192 10.74 4.91 14.23
C VAL A 192 11.52 6.23 14.31
N LEU A 193 11.08 7.28 13.64
CA LEU A 193 11.65 8.64 13.75
C LEU A 193 11.29 9.35 15.07
N GLY A 194 10.34 8.82 15.83
CA GLY A 194 9.80 9.44 17.02
C GLY A 194 9.04 10.73 16.75
N ILE A 195 8.38 10.85 15.59
CA ILE A 195 7.57 12.02 15.24
C ILE A 195 6.30 12.04 16.09
N ASP A 196 6.03 13.17 16.73
CA ASP A 196 4.87 13.40 17.59
C ASP A 196 3.70 14.00 16.84
N ARG A 197 3.99 14.96 15.95
CA ARG A 197 3.00 15.71 15.20
C ARG A 197 3.37 15.80 13.73
N ILE A 198 2.37 15.63 12.88
CA ILE A 198 2.42 16.00 11.46
C ILE A 198 1.76 17.37 11.34
N VAL A 199 2.46 18.31 10.69
CA VAL A 199 2.03 19.70 10.47
C VAL A 199 1.86 19.98 9.00
#